data_AF-A0A3C1TD90-F1
#
_entry.id   AF-A0A3C1TD90-F1
#
_cell.length_a   1.000
_cell.length_b   1.000
_cell.length_c   1.000
_cell.angle_alpha   90.00
_cell.angle_beta   90.00
_cell.angle_gamma   90.00
#
_symmetry.space_group_name_H-M   'P 1'
#
loop_
_entity.id
_entity.type
_entity.pdbx_description
1 polymer ?
#
loop_
_entity_poly.entity_id
_entity_poly.type
_entity_poly.pdbx_seq_one_letter_code
_entity_poly.pdbx_strand_id
1 'polypeptide(L)'
;MEILVRAHSGLRYVVLGLLIAAIITAFGKKSESNAPYSKVYLFAMIATHTQLLIGLILYFMNIGVKVRFDMMSDKFYRFFAVEHLVGMLIAVALITVGNAQGKKGNHAKVFTFYLIALVVIFLSIPWPFRNLGSGWF
;
A
#
# COMPACT_ATOMS: atom_id res chain seq x y z
N MET A 1 -10.18 1.51 21.01
CA MET A 1 -9.07 1.09 20.10
C MET A 1 -9.56 0.52 18.77
N GLU A 2 -10.81 0.00 18.69
CA GLU A 2 -11.46 -0.43 17.43
C GLU A 2 -11.48 0.61 16.30
N ILE A 3 -11.51 1.90 16.64
CA ILE A 3 -11.57 2.97 15.65
C ILE A 3 -10.33 3.01 14.74
N LEU A 4 -9.14 2.66 15.26
CA LEU A 4 -7.91 2.61 14.47
C LEU A 4 -7.90 1.43 13.49
N VAL A 5 -8.43 0.28 13.91
CA VAL A 5 -8.58 -0.91 13.05
C VAL A 5 -9.52 -0.60 11.89
N ARG A 6 -10.69 -0.01 12.19
CA ARG A 6 -11.67 0.40 11.18
C ARG A 6 -11.11 1.48 10.25
N ALA A 7 -10.37 2.45 10.79
CA ALA A 7 -9.72 3.49 10.00
C ALA A 7 -8.69 2.90 9.03
N HIS A 8 -7.83 2.00 9.50
CA HIS A 8 -6.83 1.31 8.66
C HIS A 8 -7.50 0.46 7.58
N SER A 9 -8.57 -0.25 7.93
CA SER A 9 -9.30 -1.10 6.99
C SER A 9 -10.08 -0.29 5.94
N GLY A 10 -10.67 0.84 6.32
CA GLY A 10 -11.31 1.75 5.37
C GLY A 10 -10.29 2.47 4.46
N LEU A 11 -9.19 2.94 5.04
CA LEU A 11 -8.16 3.72 4.33
C LEU A 11 -7.48 2.91 3.22
N ARG A 12 -7.42 1.57 3.31
CA ARG A 12 -6.88 0.72 2.24
C ARG A 12 -7.59 0.94 0.90
N TYR A 13 -8.90 1.17 0.92
CA TYR A 13 -9.68 1.41 -0.30
C TYR A 13 -9.37 2.77 -0.91
N VAL A 14 -9.12 3.77 -0.07
CA VAL A 14 -8.65 5.09 -0.51
C VAL A 14 -7.26 4.98 -1.16
N VAL A 15 -6.34 4.21 -0.54
CA VAL A 15 -5.02 3.93 -1.12
C VAL A 15 -5.15 3.26 -2.47
N LEU A 16 -5.94 2.20 -2.59
CA LEU A 16 -6.15 1.48 -3.85
C LEU A 16 -6.74 2.40 -4.94
N GLY A 17 -7.77 3.19 -4.60
CA GLY A 17 -8.39 4.13 -5.53
C GLY A 17 -7.41 5.21 -6.03
N LEU A 18 -6.64 5.82 -5.12
CA LEU A 18 -5.63 6.81 -5.48
C LEU A 18 -4.49 6.22 -6.30
N LEU A 19 -4.07 4.98 -5.99
CA LEU A 19 -3.00 4.31 -6.72
C LEU A 19 -3.44 3.96 -8.15
N ILE A 20 -4.66 3.45 -8.32
CA ILE A 20 -5.26 3.21 -9.66
C ILE A 20 -5.37 4.53 -10.45
N ALA A 21 -5.88 5.59 -9.83
CA ALA A 21 -5.98 6.90 -10.47
C ALA A 21 -4.60 7.44 -10.88
N ALA A 22 -3.58 7.25 -10.05
CA ALA A 22 -2.20 7.61 -10.35
C ALA A 22 -1.65 6.79 -11.53
N ILE A 23 -1.92 5.48 -11.59
CA ILE A 23 -1.49 4.61 -12.70
C ILE A 23 -2.13 5.04 -14.02
N ILE A 24 -3.45 5.30 -14.02
CA ILE A 24 -4.15 5.78 -15.22
C ILE A 24 -3.57 7.13 -15.68
N THR A 25 -3.34 8.05 -14.74
CA THR A 25 -2.74 9.35 -15.04
C THR A 25 -1.33 9.21 -15.62
N ALA A 26 -0.50 8.34 -15.03
CA ALA A 26 0.86 8.10 -15.49
C ALA A 26 0.88 7.42 -16.87
N PHE A 27 -0.06 6.50 -17.12
CA PHE A 27 -0.20 5.84 -18.40
C PHE A 27 -0.55 6.82 -19.53
N GLY A 28 -1.47 7.77 -19.28
CA GLY A 28 -1.80 8.82 -20.25
C GLY A 28 -0.63 9.75 -20.54
N LYS A 29 0.14 10.12 -19.50
CA LYS A 29 1.27 11.05 -19.62
C LYS A 29 2.58 10.41 -20.07
N LYS A 30 2.66 9.09 -20.24
CA LYS A 30 3.94 8.39 -20.49
C LYS A 30 4.59 8.71 -21.83
N SER A 31 3.79 9.10 -22.83
CA SER A 31 4.25 9.43 -24.20
C SER A 31 4.45 10.93 -24.41
N GLU A 32 4.01 11.76 -23.48
CA GLU A 32 4.14 13.21 -23.58
C GLU A 32 5.48 13.67 -23.02
N SER A 33 6.32 14.26 -23.88
CA SER A 33 7.51 14.96 -23.43
C SER A 33 7.10 16.19 -22.61
N ASN A 34 7.67 16.35 -21.41
CA ASN A 34 7.42 17.46 -20.49
C ASN A 34 6.00 17.55 -19.88
N ALA A 35 5.22 16.46 -19.83
CA ALA A 35 3.94 16.48 -19.13
C ALA A 35 4.10 16.93 -17.66
N PRO A 36 3.23 17.81 -17.14
CA PRO A 36 3.39 18.35 -15.80
C PRO A 36 3.14 17.30 -14.73
N TYR A 37 3.79 17.49 -13.58
CA TYR A 37 3.60 16.67 -12.38
C TYR A 37 2.11 16.61 -11.98
N SER A 38 1.61 15.41 -11.66
CA SER A 38 0.25 15.23 -11.17
C SER A 38 0.23 15.17 -9.64
N LYS A 39 -0.64 15.98 -9.02
CA LYS A 39 -0.89 15.91 -7.56
C LYS A 39 -1.46 14.56 -7.13
N VAL A 40 -2.06 13.79 -8.04
CA VAL A 40 -2.56 12.44 -7.73
C VAL A 40 -1.42 11.51 -7.28
N TYR A 41 -0.20 11.66 -7.83
CA TYR A 41 0.96 10.90 -7.38
C TYR A 41 1.32 11.20 -5.93
N LEU A 42 1.25 12.48 -5.54
CA LEU A 42 1.47 12.94 -4.17
C LEU A 42 0.43 12.36 -3.23
N PHE A 43 -0.85 12.44 -3.59
CA PHE A 43 -1.93 11.95 -2.74
C PHE A 43 -1.87 10.43 -2.56
N ALA A 44 -1.56 9.66 -3.60
CA ALA A 44 -1.33 8.23 -3.49
C ALA A 44 -0.16 7.92 -2.54
N MET A 45 0.94 8.66 -2.64
CA MET A 45 2.09 8.52 -1.74
C MET A 45 1.71 8.83 -0.29
N ILE A 46 1.09 9.98 -0.03
CA ILE A 46 0.67 10.40 1.32
C ILE A 46 -0.28 9.37 1.92
N ALA A 47 -1.34 8.99 1.20
CA ALA A 47 -2.31 8.02 1.69
C ALA A 47 -1.67 6.67 2.04
N THR A 48 -0.72 6.20 1.21
CA THR A 48 0.00 4.94 1.48
C THR A 48 0.89 5.06 2.72
N HIS A 49 1.56 6.20 2.93
CA HIS A 49 2.36 6.41 4.14
C HIS A 49 1.49 6.51 5.38
N THR A 50 0.36 7.22 5.31
CA THR A 50 -0.61 7.27 6.41
C THR A 50 -1.15 5.87 6.73
N GLN A 51 -1.44 5.06 5.70
CA GLN A 51 -1.84 3.67 5.87
C GLN A 51 -0.76 2.84 6.58
N LEU A 52 0.50 2.96 6.17
CA LEU A 52 1.63 2.30 6.83
C LEU A 52 1.77 2.75 8.30
N LEU A 53 1.71 4.05 8.58
CA LEU A 53 1.86 4.58 9.94
C LEU A 53 0.77 4.05 10.88
N ILE A 54 -0.49 4.05 10.45
CA ILE A 54 -1.58 3.45 11.24
C ILE A 54 -1.33 1.94 11.40
N GLY A 55 -0.90 1.25 10.34
CA GLY A 55 -0.57 -0.17 10.40
C GLY A 55 0.55 -0.49 11.39
N LEU A 56 1.60 0.34 11.46
CA LEU A 56 2.69 0.20 12.42
C LEU A 56 2.22 0.43 13.86
N ILE A 57 1.34 1.40 14.09
CA ILE A 57 0.73 1.61 15.41
C ILE A 57 -0.04 0.35 15.83
N LEU A 58 -0.87 -0.21 14.95
CA LEU A 58 -1.62 -1.44 15.22
C LEU A 58 -0.67 -2.63 15.51
N TYR A 59 0.38 -2.76 14.71
CA TYR A 59 1.39 -3.81 14.80
C TYR A 59 2.15 -3.78 16.13
N PHE A 60 2.74 -2.64 16.49
CA PHE A 60 3.55 -2.53 17.72
C PHE A 60 2.71 -2.50 19.00
N MET A 61 1.48 -1.99 18.93
CA MET A 61 0.56 -2.00 20.08
C MET A 61 -0.25 -3.30 20.20
N ASN A 62 -0.08 -4.27 19.28
CA ASN A 62 -0.87 -5.50 19.22
C ASN A 62 -2.39 -5.27 19.23
N ILE A 63 -2.86 -4.23 18.53
CA ILE A 63 -4.29 -3.90 18.42
C ILE A 63 -4.86 -4.62 17.20
N GLY A 64 -5.87 -5.46 17.42
CA GLY A 64 -6.46 -6.30 16.37
C GLY A 64 -5.77 -7.67 16.32
N VAL A 65 -5.08 -7.98 15.23
CA VAL A 65 -4.36 -9.26 15.10
C VAL A 65 -3.08 -9.23 15.95
N LYS A 66 -2.93 -10.23 16.82
CA LYS A 66 -1.73 -10.38 17.66
C LYS A 66 -0.54 -10.83 16.83
N VAL A 67 0.56 -10.09 16.93
CA VAL A 67 1.86 -10.44 16.33
C VAL A 67 2.54 -11.48 17.22
N ARG A 68 2.79 -12.67 16.67
CA ARG A 68 3.31 -13.84 17.39
C ARG A 68 4.46 -14.49 16.64
N PHE A 69 5.69 -14.04 16.91
CA PHE A 69 6.91 -14.59 16.27
C PHE A 69 7.23 -16.02 16.70
N ASP A 70 6.67 -16.48 17.82
CA ASP A 70 6.77 -17.85 18.30
C ASP A 70 5.94 -18.86 17.46
N MET A 71 4.98 -18.36 16.65
CA MET A 71 4.06 -19.20 15.87
C MET A 71 4.27 -19.07 14.35
N MET A 72 5.51 -18.94 13.88
CA MET A 72 5.81 -18.79 12.44
C MET A 72 5.43 -20.00 11.58
N SER A 73 5.24 -21.18 12.17
CA SER A 73 4.72 -22.35 11.43
C SER A 73 3.27 -22.14 10.98
N ASP A 74 2.49 -21.41 11.77
CA ASP A 74 1.10 -21.09 11.46
C ASP A 74 1.04 -19.98 10.39
N LYS A 75 0.31 -20.26 9.31
CA LYS A 75 0.19 -19.37 8.15
C LYS A 75 -0.46 -18.03 8.51
N PHE A 76 -1.42 -18.01 9.42
CA PHE A 76 -2.10 -16.79 9.85
C PHE A 76 -1.11 -15.88 10.58
N TYR A 77 -0.41 -16.41 11.60
CA TYR A 77 0.52 -15.60 12.40
C TYR A 77 1.74 -15.15 11.58
N ARG A 78 2.28 -16.01 10.71
CA ARG A 78 3.39 -15.63 9.81
C ARG A 78 3.02 -14.51 8.85
N PHE A 79 1.81 -14.55 8.30
CA PHE A 79 1.35 -13.51 7.38
C PHE A 79 1.31 -12.14 8.06
N PHE A 80 0.65 -12.01 9.21
CA PHE A 80 0.51 -10.71 9.89
C PHE A 80 1.80 -10.24 10.56
N ALA A 81 2.65 -11.15 11.04
CA ALA A 81 3.92 -10.79 11.66
C ALA A 81 4.98 -10.35 10.63
N VAL A 82 5.02 -10.96 9.45
CA VAL A 82 6.13 -10.77 8.50
C VAL A 82 5.64 -10.43 7.10
N GLU A 83 4.89 -11.31 6.46
CA GLU A 83 4.61 -11.22 5.01
C GLU A 83 3.86 -9.92 4.66
N HIS A 84 2.85 -9.57 5.46
CA HIS A 84 2.07 -8.34 5.32
C HIS A 84 2.94 -7.10 5.48
N LEU A 85 3.70 -7.01 6.58
CA LEU A 85 4.52 -5.84 6.89
C LEU A 85 5.61 -5.63 5.84
N VAL A 86 6.31 -6.69 5.47
CA VAL A 86 7.39 -6.65 4.46
C VAL A 86 6.84 -6.22 3.10
N GLY A 87 5.70 -6.77 2.68
CA GLY A 87 5.04 -6.35 1.45
C GLY A 87 4.65 -4.87 1.44
N MET A 88 4.11 -4.36 2.55
CA MET A 88 3.75 -2.93 2.67
C MET A 88 4.98 -2.02 2.63
N LEU A 89 6.09 -2.40 3.25
CA LEU A 89 7.35 -1.65 3.19
C LEU A 89 7.91 -1.58 1.76
N ILE A 90 7.90 -2.70 1.03
CA ILE A 90 8.32 -2.75 -0.37
C ILE A 90 7.43 -1.83 -1.21
N ALA A 91 6.11 -1.90 -1.05
CA ALA A 91 5.18 -1.07 -1.78
C ALA A 91 5.38 0.43 -1.50
N VAL A 92 5.56 0.81 -0.24
CA VAL A 92 5.82 2.21 0.15
C VAL A 92 7.11 2.71 -0.48
N ALA A 93 8.18 1.93 -0.47
CA ALA A 93 9.44 2.30 -1.11
C ALA A 93 9.27 2.53 -2.63
N LEU A 94 8.58 1.61 -3.32
CA LEU A 94 8.28 1.73 -4.74
C LEU A 94 7.45 2.99 -5.06
N ILE A 95 6.44 3.29 -4.25
CA ILE A 95 5.58 4.47 -4.42
C ILE A 95 6.39 5.75 -4.18
N THR A 96 7.27 5.79 -3.18
CA THR A 96 8.15 6.93 -2.92
C THR A 96 9.09 7.19 -4.10
N VAL A 97 9.73 6.14 -4.63
CA VAL A 97 10.60 6.24 -5.81
C VAL A 97 9.80 6.69 -7.04
N GLY A 98 8.63 6.10 -7.29
CA GLY A 98 7.75 6.49 -8.39
C GLY A 98 7.35 7.96 -8.30
N ASN A 99 6.96 8.45 -7.12
CA ASN A 99 6.62 9.86 -6.91
C ASN A 99 7.80 10.80 -7.21
N ALA A 100 9.01 10.45 -6.77
CA ALA A 100 10.22 11.19 -7.07
C ALA A 100 10.52 11.23 -8.58
N GLN A 101 10.24 10.15 -9.31
CA GLN A 101 10.38 10.11 -10.77
C GLN A 101 9.34 10.99 -11.48
N GLY A 102 8.12 11.07 -10.96
CA GLY A 102 7.09 11.99 -11.47
C GLY A 102 7.50 13.45 -11.35
N LYS A 103 8.16 13.83 -10.24
CA LYS A 103 8.71 15.19 -10.07
C LYS A 103 9.82 15.52 -11.09
N LYS A 104 10.52 14.50 -11.59
CA LYS A 104 11.53 14.62 -12.65
C LYS A 104 10.94 14.51 -14.07
N GLY A 105 9.61 14.49 -14.20
CA GLY A 105 8.92 14.37 -15.50
C GLY A 105 8.95 12.97 -16.12
N ASN A 106 9.40 11.93 -15.39
CA ASN A 106 9.50 10.57 -15.92
C ASN A 106 8.26 9.73 -15.57
N HIS A 107 7.16 9.97 -16.28
CA HIS A 107 5.85 9.33 -16.03
C HIS A 107 5.83 7.84 -16.39
N ALA A 108 6.66 7.39 -17.33
CA ALA A 108 6.82 5.97 -17.64
C ALA A 108 7.35 5.16 -16.44
N LYS A 109 8.32 5.72 -15.71
CA LYS A 109 8.79 5.12 -14.46
C LYS A 109 7.75 5.20 -13.35
N VAL A 110 6.98 6.30 -13.24
CA VAL A 110 5.85 6.38 -12.29
C VAL A 110 4.89 5.22 -12.53
N PHE A 111 4.45 5.02 -13.77
CA PHE A 111 3.55 3.93 -14.15
C PHE A 111 4.10 2.56 -13.73
N THR A 112 5.37 2.29 -14.06
CA THR A 112 6.01 1.00 -13.74
C THR A 112 6.08 0.76 -12.24
N PHE A 113 6.60 1.73 -11.47
CA PHE A 113 6.74 1.59 -10.02
C PHE A 113 5.38 1.47 -9.32
N TYR A 114 4.40 2.28 -9.72
CA TYR A 114 3.08 2.26 -9.09
C TYR A 114 2.30 0.99 -9.45
N LEU A 115 2.47 0.46 -10.66
CA LEU A 115 1.87 -0.81 -11.07
C LEU A 115 2.45 -1.98 -10.26
N ILE A 116 3.76 -2.04 -10.11
CA ILE A 116 4.41 -3.06 -9.27
C ILE A 116 3.95 -2.91 -7.81
N ALA A 117 3.92 -1.68 -7.28
CA ALA A 117 3.44 -1.43 -5.93
C ALA A 117 1.97 -1.85 -5.73
N LEU A 118 1.10 -1.62 -6.72
CA LEU A 118 -0.29 -2.05 -6.67
C LEU A 118 -0.40 -3.57 -6.54
N VAL A 119 0.37 -4.32 -7.33
CA VAL A 119 0.40 -5.79 -7.25
C VAL A 119 0.89 -6.23 -5.87
N VAL A 120 1.98 -5.64 -5.37
CA VAL A 120 2.52 -5.97 -4.04
C VAL A 120 1.49 -5.69 -2.94
N ILE A 121 0.84 -4.52 -2.94
CA ILE A 121 -0.20 -4.17 -1.97
C ILE A 121 -1.37 -5.16 -2.06
N PHE A 122 -1.84 -5.45 -3.27
CA PHE A 122 -2.97 -6.35 -3.48
C PHE A 122 -2.67 -7.76 -2.95
N LEU A 123 -1.46 -8.28 -3.18
CA LEU A 123 -1.01 -9.56 -2.62
C LEU A 123 -0.75 -9.51 -1.11
N SER A 124 -0.50 -8.33 -0.57
CA SER A 124 -0.20 -8.14 0.86
C SER A 124 -1.44 -7.81 1.68
N ILE A 125 -2.62 -7.63 1.06
CA ILE A 125 -3.88 -7.48 1.81
C ILE A 125 -4.43 -8.87 2.19
N PRO A 126 -4.84 -9.09 3.46
CA PRO A 126 -5.55 -10.29 3.85
C PRO A 126 -6.98 -10.17 3.33
N TRP A 127 -7.22 -10.60 2.11
CA TRP A 127 -8.59 -10.64 1.57
C TRP A 127 -9.39 -11.79 2.20
N PRO A 128 -10.73 -11.65 2.33
CA PRO A 128 -11.57 -12.71 2.89
C PRO A 128 -11.44 -14.06 2.18
N PHE A 129 -11.28 -14.03 0.85
CA PHE A 129 -11.07 -15.24 0.03
C PHE A 129 -9.72 -15.96 0.29
N ARG A 130 -8.80 -15.35 1.05
CA ARG A 130 -7.55 -16.00 1.46
C ARG A 130 -7.70 -16.83 2.73
N ASN A 131 -8.88 -16.80 3.38
CA ASN A 131 -9.17 -17.50 4.63
C ASN A 131 -8.15 -17.20 5.75
N LEU A 132 -7.67 -15.96 5.82
CA LEU A 132 -6.72 -15.46 6.82
C LEU A 132 -7.43 -14.74 7.98
N GLY A 133 -8.69 -15.09 8.27
CA GLY A 133 -9.43 -14.53 9.40
C GLY A 133 -9.80 -13.03 9.29
N SER A 134 -9.82 -12.46 8.09
CA SER A 134 -10.12 -11.04 7.85
C SER A 134 -11.44 -10.82 7.10
N GLY A 135 -12.09 -9.70 7.39
CA GLY A 135 -13.28 -9.23 6.69
C GLY A 135 -12.97 -8.26 5.54
N TRP A 136 -14.03 -7.89 4.80
CA TRP A 136 -14.00 -6.79 3.83
C TRP A 136 -13.86 -5.42 4.50
N PHE A 137 -14.04 -5.33 5.82
CA PHE A 137 -13.75 -4.17 6.65
C PHE A 137 -13.21 -4.63 8.00
#